data_AF-A0A2A4UIE6-F1
#
_entry.id   AF-A0A2A4UIE6-F1
#
_cell.length_a   1.000
_cell.length_b   1.000
_cell.length_c   1.000
_cell.angle_alpha   90.00
_cell.angle_beta   90.00
_cell.angle_gamma   90.00
#
_symmetry.space_group_name_H-M   'P 1'
#
loop_
_entity.id
_entity.type
_entity.pdbx_description
1 polymer ?
#
loop_
_entity_poly.entity_id
_entity_poly.type
_entity_poly.pdbx_seq_one_letter_code
_entity_poly.pdbx_strand_id
1 'polypeptide(L)'
;MKHACKRVSQLTSDSFERELSLTEKLQLKLHFAMCGLCRNYHQSLKTMEEVFSHIRGHDLKQDIHLPDDARQHIQSTLEQSVLKKEK
;
A
#
# COMPACT_ATOMS: atom_id res chain seq x y z
N MET A 1 -25.07 2.08 -3.00
CA MET A 1 -24.81 2.56 -4.39
C MET A 1 -23.46 2.01 -4.88
N LYS A 2 -23.46 1.17 -5.91
CA LYS A 2 -22.27 0.42 -6.39
C LYS A 2 -21.06 1.30 -6.73
N HIS A 3 -21.28 2.46 -7.37
CA HIS A 3 -20.19 3.38 -7.73
C HIS A 3 -19.53 4.04 -6.51
N ALA A 4 -20.30 4.34 -5.47
CA ALA A 4 -19.76 4.88 -4.23
C ALA A 4 -18.89 3.84 -3.50
N CYS A 5 -19.31 2.57 -3.50
CA CYS A 5 -18.53 1.48 -2.89
C CYS A 5 -17.17 1.30 -3.57
N LYS A 6 -17.08 1.38 -4.91
CA LYS A 6 -15.80 1.27 -5.64
C LYS A 6 -14.83 2.39 -5.26
N ARG A 7 -15.31 3.63 -5.19
CA ARG A 7 -14.48 4.77 -4.76
C ARG A 7 -14.04 4.63 -3.32
N VAL A 8 -14.95 4.21 -2.44
CA VAL A 8 -14.67 4.01 -1.01
C VAL A 8 -13.67 2.87 -0.80
N SER A 9 -13.77 1.75 -1.54
CA SER A 9 -12.78 0.68 -1.43
C SER A 9 -11.40 1.11 -1.89
N GLN A 10 -11.30 1.91 -2.96
CA GLN A 10 -10.02 2.50 -3.39
C GLN A 10 -9.46 3.43 -2.30
N LEU A 11 -10.28 4.37 -1.80
CA LEU A 11 -9.85 5.30 -0.76
C LEU A 11 -9.51 4.62 0.56
N THR A 12 -10.16 3.49 0.86
CA THR A 12 -9.82 2.63 2.00
C THR A 12 -8.43 2.03 1.82
N SER A 13 -8.10 1.52 0.63
CA SER A 13 -6.75 1.02 0.31
C SER A 13 -5.70 2.13 0.43
N ASP A 14 -5.96 3.29 -0.16
CA ASP A 14 -5.08 4.47 -0.09
C ASP A 14 -4.74 4.84 1.36
N SER A 15 -5.68 4.66 2.30
CA SER A 15 -5.46 5.00 3.72
C SER A 15 -4.36 4.20 4.42
N PHE A 16 -3.96 3.06 3.84
CA PHE A 16 -2.85 2.23 4.33
C PHE A 16 -1.52 2.56 3.66
N GLU A 17 -1.52 3.27 2.53
CA GLU A 17 -0.32 3.64 1.78
C GLU A 17 0.06 5.11 1.95
N ARG A 18 -0.94 5.98 2.16
CA ARG A 18 -0.78 7.43 2.31
C ARG A 18 -1.73 7.98 3.36
N GLU A 19 -1.37 9.16 3.88
CA GLU A 19 -2.31 9.92 4.70
C GLU A 19 -3.49 10.45 3.85
N LEU A 20 -4.69 10.27 4.39
CA LEU A 20 -5.90 10.84 3.80
C LEU A 20 -6.12 12.28 4.28
N SER A 21 -6.63 13.12 3.38
CA SER A 21 -7.15 14.44 3.70
C SER A 21 -8.38 14.34 4.63
N LEU A 22 -8.71 15.45 5.30
CA LEU A 22 -9.86 15.50 6.22
C LEU A 22 -11.19 15.19 5.51
N THR A 23 -11.35 15.66 4.28
CA THR A 23 -12.54 15.40 3.45
C THR A 23 -12.67 13.92 3.10
N GLU A 24 -11.57 13.27 2.73
CA GLU A 24 -11.52 11.84 2.45
C GLU A 24 -11.86 11.01 3.70
N LYS A 25 -11.31 11.37 4.86
CA LYS A 25 -11.63 10.74 6.15
C LYS A 25 -13.12 10.86 6.48
N LEU A 26 -13.73 12.03 6.25
CA LEU A 26 -15.16 12.23 6.47
C LEU A 26 -16.01 11.37 5.51
N GLN A 27 -15.63 11.31 4.23
CA GLN A 27 -16.32 10.49 3.24
C GLN A 27 -16.34 9.00 3.61
N LEU A 28 -15.20 8.47 4.08
CA LEU A 28 -15.12 7.09 4.57
C LEU A 28 -16.04 6.86 5.76
N LYS A 29 -16.00 7.73 6.78
CA LYS A 29 -16.85 7.62 7.98
C LYS A 29 -18.33 7.58 7.63
N LEU A 30 -18.78 8.47 6.76
CA LEU A 30 -20.18 8.51 6.30
C LEU A 30 -20.57 7.23 5.57
N HIS A 31 -19.72 6.72 4.68
CA HIS A 31 -20.05 5.50 3.94
C HIS A 31 -20.05 4.25 4.82
N PHE A 32 -19.09 4.12 5.74
CA PHE A 32 -19.02 3.00 6.68
C PHE A 32 -20.23 2.97 7.64
N ALA A 33 -20.85 4.12 7.92
CA ALA A 33 -22.08 4.20 8.72
C ALA A 33 -23.28 3.53 8.01
N MET A 34 -23.34 3.57 6.68
CA MET A 34 -24.46 3.07 5.88
C MET A 34 -24.18 1.76 5.12
N CYS A 35 -22.92 1.34 5.01
CA CYS A 35 -22.53 0.16 4.22
C CYS A 35 -21.67 -0.81 5.05
N GLY A 36 -22.31 -1.91 5.50
CA GLY A 36 -21.63 -2.97 6.24
C GLY A 36 -20.53 -3.68 5.44
N LEU A 37 -20.69 -3.83 4.12
CA LEU A 37 -19.70 -4.48 3.26
C LEU A 37 -18.38 -3.70 3.22
N CYS A 38 -18.45 -2.37 2.99
CA CYS A 38 -17.26 -1.52 2.98
C CYS A 38 -16.62 -1.43 4.38
N ARG A 39 -17.41 -1.43 5.45
CA ARG A 39 -16.89 -1.51 6.82
C ARG A 39 -16.13 -2.81 7.07
N ASN A 40 -16.68 -3.94 6.64
CA ASN A 40 -16.04 -5.25 6.79
C ASN A 40 -14.72 -5.30 6.00
N TYR A 41 -14.71 -4.79 4.76
CA TYR A 41 -13.48 -4.69 3.97
C TYR A 41 -12.38 -3.89 4.66
N HIS A 42 -12.70 -2.71 5.22
CA HIS A 42 -11.75 -1.93 6.01
C HIS A 42 -11.22 -2.72 7.21
N GLN A 43 -12.08 -3.44 7.93
CA GLN A 43 -11.66 -4.27 9.05
C GLN A 43 -10.72 -5.40 8.62
N SER A 44 -10.95 -6.04 7.47
CA SER A 44 -10.04 -7.06 6.92
C SER A 44 -8.67 -6.50 6.61
N LEU A 45 -8.59 -5.32 5.96
CA LEU A 45 -7.31 -4.67 5.67
C LEU A 45 -6.57 -4.30 6.96
N LYS A 46 -7.29 -3.81 7.97
CA LYS A 46 -6.71 -3.50 9.29
C LYS A 46 -6.11 -4.75 9.94
N THR A 47 -6.82 -5.87 9.92
CA THR A 47 -6.29 -7.15 10.43
C THR A 47 -5.04 -7.59 9.67
N MET A 48 -5.00 -7.44 8.35
CA MET A 48 -3.80 -7.74 7.56
C MET A 48 -2.62 -6.85 7.95
N GLU A 49 -2.85 -5.54 8.11
CA GLU A 49 -1.83 -4.60 8.57
C GLU A 49 -1.27 -4.98 9.94
N GLU A 50 -2.14 -5.30 10.90
CA GLU A 50 -1.77 -5.75 12.25
C GLU A 50 -0.90 -7.03 12.19
N VAL A 51 -1.33 -8.03 11.41
CA VAL A 51 -0.58 -9.28 11.21
C VAL A 51 0.79 -9.03 10.57
N PHE A 52 0.84 -8.24 9.49
CA PHE A 52 2.11 -7.93 8.82
C PHE A 52 3.02 -7.10 9.70
N SER A 53 2.49 -6.15 10.48
CA SER A 53 3.28 -5.38 11.44
C SER A 53 3.89 -6.30 12.50
N HIS A 54 3.14 -7.27 13.00
CA HIS A 54 3.64 -8.27 13.95
C HIS A 54 4.74 -9.15 13.35
N ILE A 55 4.56 -9.64 12.11
CA ILE A 55 5.58 -10.44 11.40
C ILE A 55 6.86 -9.62 11.17
N ARG A 56 6.73 -8.35 10.71
CA ARG A 56 7.88 -7.45 10.54
C ARG A 56 8.64 -7.23 11.85
N GLY A 57 7.93 -7.14 12.97
CA GLY A 57 8.54 -7.00 14.29
C GLY A 57 9.24 -8.25 14.82
N HIS A 58 8.81 -9.45 14.39
CA HIS A 58 9.28 -10.73 14.94
C HIS A 58 10.31 -11.47 14.06
N ASP A 59 10.24 -11.37 12.73
CA ASP A 59 11.00 -12.28 11.82
C ASP A 59 11.87 -11.60 10.75
N LEU A 60 11.66 -10.33 10.40
CA LEU A 60 12.46 -9.65 9.35
C LEU A 60 13.76 -9.02 9.86
N LYS A 61 14.22 -9.42 11.05
CA LYS A 61 15.60 -9.15 11.50
C LYS A 61 16.64 -10.03 10.81
N GLN A 62 16.22 -10.96 9.95
CA GLN A 62 17.15 -11.53 8.98
C GLN A 62 17.56 -10.45 7.98
N ASP A 63 18.87 -10.32 7.82
CA ASP A 63 19.55 -9.53 6.80
C ASP A 63 19.16 -10.00 5.38
N ILE A 64 17.94 -9.69 4.96
CA ILE A 64 17.46 -9.89 3.58
C ILE A 64 18.13 -8.81 2.74
N HIS A 65 19.37 -9.07 2.36
CA HIS A 65 20.09 -8.25 1.40
C HIS A 65 19.83 -8.73 -0.01
N LEU A 66 19.73 -7.77 -0.92
CA LEU A 66 19.79 -8.07 -2.34
C LEU A 66 21.16 -8.71 -2.63
N PRO A 67 21.21 -9.89 -3.26
CA PRO A 67 22.48 -10.51 -3.65
C PRO A 67 23.30 -9.55 -4.53
N ASP A 68 24.62 -9.55 -4.35
CA ASP A 68 25.52 -8.61 -5.03
C ASP A 68 25.36 -8.61 -6.55
N ASP A 69 25.20 -9.79 -7.14
CA ASP A 69 24.99 -9.98 -8.58
C ASP A 69 23.69 -9.29 -9.07
N ALA A 70 22.59 -9.46 -8.35
CA ALA A 70 21.31 -8.81 -8.67
C ALA A 70 21.42 -7.28 -8.55
N ARG A 71 22.16 -6.80 -7.55
CA ARG A 71 22.43 -5.37 -7.34
C ARG A 71 23.24 -4.79 -8.50
N GLN A 72 24.29 -5.47 -8.94
CA GLN A 72 25.13 -5.06 -10.07
C GLN A 72 24.34 -5.06 -11.39
N HIS A 73 23.47 -6.05 -11.60
CA HIS A 73 22.60 -6.10 -12.76
C HIS A 73 21.62 -4.92 -12.81
N ILE A 74 20.98 -4.58 -11.69
CA ILE A 74 20.10 -3.42 -11.60
C ILE A 74 20.89 -2.12 -11.86
N GLN A 75 22.07 -1.98 -11.27
CA GLN A 75 22.89 -0.78 -11.43
C GLN A 75 23.31 -0.56 -12.89
N SER A 76 23.84 -1.60 -13.56
CA SER A 76 24.24 -1.50 -14.97
C SER A 76 23.06 -1.17 -15.90
N THR A 77 21.87 -1.71 -15.61
CA THR A 77 20.64 -1.41 -16.37
C THR A 77 20.21 0.05 -16.18
N LEU A 78 20.27 0.56 -14.96
CA LEU A 78 19.97 1.96 -14.65
C LEU A 78 20.95 2.90 -15.36
N GLU A 79 22.25 2.62 -15.30
CA GLU A 79 23.29 3.41 -15.98
C GLU A 79 23.06 3.47 -17.50
N GLN A 80 22.74 2.35 -18.14
CA GLN A 80 22.42 2.33 -19.57
C GLN A 80 21.14 3.10 -19.91
N SER A 81 20.14 3.08 -19.02
CA SER A 81 18.88 3.80 -19.22
C SER A 81 19.01 5.32 -19.00
N VAL A 82 19.94 5.76 -18.14
CA VAL A 82 20.32 7.18 -18.00
C VAL A 82 21.10 7.64 -19.24
N LEU A 83 22.08 6.87 -19.69
CA LEU A 83 22.89 7.18 -20.90
C LEU A 83 22.08 7.22 -22.20
N LYS A 84 20.97 6.48 -22.29
CA LYS A 84 20.03 6.54 -23.42
C LYS A 84 19.08 7.73 -23.39
N LYS A 85 18.96 8.44 -22.26
CA LYS A 85 18.05 9.58 -22.10
C LYS A 85 18.73 10.92 -22.44
N GLU A 86 20.06 10.94 -22.52
CA GLU A 86 20.90 12.12 -22.82
C GLU A 86 21.40 12.15 -24.28
N LYS A 87 21.03 11.16 -25.11
CA LYS A 87 21.19 11.15 -26.57
C LYS A 87 19.84 11.26 -27.25
#